data_AF-A0A2N1RB70-F1
#
_entry.id   AF-A0A2N1RB70-F1
#
_cell.length_a   1.000
_cell.length_b   1.000
_cell.length_c   1.000
_cell.angle_alpha   90.00
_cell.angle_beta   90.00
_cell.angle_gamma   90.00
#
_symmetry.space_group_name_H-M   'P 1'
#
loop_
_entity.id
_entity.type
_entity.pdbx_description
1 polymer ?
#
loop_
_entity_poly.entity_id
_entity_poly.type
_entity_poly.pdbx_seq_one_letter_code
_entity_poly.pdbx_strand_id
1 'polypeptide(L)'
;IAGLNLTFGGENIVFAFGLWGVSQTIYAFIQLLVAFKYKSLIPLMYALLILETLGRMMIGIIKPPILQSTPPGGYANWILLPLAIFMLYLSLKKTRD
;
A
#
# COMPACT_ATOMS: atom_id res chain seq x y z
N ILE A 1 12.73 6.32 -12.50
CA ILE A 1 11.68 5.39 -11.99
C ILE A 1 10.43 6.22 -11.73
N ALA A 2 9.28 5.88 -12.32
CA ALA A 2 8.01 6.59 -12.11
C ALA A 2 8.08 8.14 -12.19
N GLY A 3 8.84 8.67 -13.16
CA GLY A 3 8.98 10.13 -13.36
C GLY A 3 10.02 10.84 -12.47
N LEU A 4 10.75 10.11 -11.61
CA LEU A 4 11.85 10.66 -10.79
C LEU A 4 13.12 10.90 -11.62
N ASN A 5 13.70 12.08 -11.46
CA ASN A 5 15.05 12.39 -11.93
C ASN A 5 16.09 11.70 -11.02
N LEU A 6 16.99 10.90 -11.61
CA LEU A 6 17.98 10.10 -10.88
C LEU A 6 19.41 10.66 -11.01
N THR A 7 19.62 11.80 -11.67
CA THR A 7 20.94 12.39 -11.91
C THR A 7 21.67 12.71 -10.60
N PHE A 8 20.93 13.04 -9.53
CA PHE A 8 21.49 13.27 -8.20
C PHE A 8 20.84 12.31 -7.19
N GLY A 9 21.64 11.46 -6.55
CA GLY A 9 21.16 10.54 -5.50
C GLY A 9 20.35 9.35 -5.99
N GLY A 10 20.41 9.02 -7.29
CA GLY A 10 19.66 7.91 -7.89
C GLY A 10 19.88 6.55 -7.22
N GLU A 11 21.11 6.25 -6.79
CA GLU A 11 21.44 4.99 -6.10
C GLU A 11 20.68 4.84 -4.77
N ASN A 12 20.62 5.92 -3.98
CA ASN A 12 19.86 5.94 -2.71
C ASN A 12 18.36 5.77 -2.95
N ILE A 13 17.84 6.33 -4.05
CA ILE A 13 16.44 6.16 -4.45
C ILE A 13 16.19 4.68 -4.81
N VAL A 14 17.03 4.07 -5.64
CA VAL A 14 16.90 2.65 -6.02
C VAL A 14 16.99 1.76 -4.79
N PHE A 15 17.93 2.03 -3.89
CA PHE A 15 18.07 1.31 -2.63
C PHE A 15 16.80 1.41 -1.76
N ALA A 16 16.26 2.61 -1.57
CA ALA A 16 15.03 2.83 -0.80
C ALA A 16 13.82 2.14 -1.44
N PHE A 17 13.70 2.19 -2.78
CA PHE A 17 12.67 1.44 -3.52
C PHE A 17 12.83 -0.07 -3.35
N GLY A 18 14.07 -0.58 -3.34
CA GLY A 18 14.36 -1.99 -3.07
C GLY A 18 13.91 -2.41 -1.68
N LEU A 19 14.29 -1.66 -0.64
CA LEU A 19 13.86 -1.92 0.74
C LEU A 19 12.33 -1.90 0.87
N TRP A 20 11.69 -0.89 0.27
CA TRP A 20 10.24 -0.77 0.30
C TRP A 20 9.55 -1.93 -0.46
N GLY A 21 10.08 -2.31 -1.63
CA GLY A 21 9.58 -3.44 -2.42
C GLY A 21 9.69 -4.79 -1.70
N VAL A 22 10.79 -5.02 -0.97
CA VAL A 22 10.95 -6.21 -0.12
C VAL A 22 9.89 -6.23 0.99
N SER A 23 9.67 -5.10 1.68
CA SER A 23 8.62 -4.99 2.70
C SER A 23 7.22 -5.29 2.14
N GLN A 24 6.88 -4.73 0.97
CA GLN A 24 5.61 -5.01 0.29
C GLN A 24 5.45 -6.48 -0.10
N THR A 25 6.54 -7.11 -0.58
CA THR A 25 6.53 -8.52 -0.98
C THR A 25 6.26 -9.44 0.22
N ILE A 26 6.92 -9.18 1.35
CA ILE A 26 6.69 -9.91 2.60
C ILE A 26 5.23 -9.72 3.06
N TYR A 27 4.73 -8.48 3.04
CA TYR A 27 3.35 -8.18 3.40
C TYR A 27 2.34 -8.93 2.52
N ALA A 28 2.57 -8.98 1.20
CA ALA A 28 1.74 -9.73 0.26
C ALA A 28 1.72 -11.24 0.56
N PHE A 29 2.87 -11.84 0.91
CA PHE A 29 2.91 -13.26 1.32
C PHE A 29 2.13 -13.51 2.61
N ILE A 30 2.19 -12.59 3.58
CA ILE A 30 1.38 -12.67 4.80
C ILE A 30 -0.11 -12.60 4.47
N GLN A 31 -0.52 -11.66 3.61
CA GLN A 31 -1.91 -11.54 3.17
C GLN A 31 -2.39 -12.81 2.45
N LEU A 32 -1.54 -13.40 1.60
CA LEU A 32 -1.84 -14.65 0.89
C LEU A 32 -2.03 -15.82 1.88
N LEU A 33 -1.13 -15.95 2.86
CA LEU A 33 -1.23 -16.96 3.91
C LEU A 33 -2.52 -16.80 4.73
N VAL A 34 -2.87 -15.56 5.09
CA VAL A 34 -4.11 -15.23 5.82
C VAL A 34 -5.34 -15.59 4.99
N ALA A 35 -5.35 -15.26 3.70
CA ALA A 35 -6.46 -15.54 2.80
C ALA A 35 -6.75 -17.05 2.67
N PHE A 36 -5.71 -17.89 2.66
CA PHE A 36 -5.87 -19.34 2.52
C PHE A 36 -6.08 -20.07 3.84
N LYS A 37 -5.30 -19.74 4.88
CA LYS A 37 -5.21 -20.55 6.11
C LYS A 37 -5.84 -19.87 7.34
N TYR A 38 -5.69 -18.57 7.49
CA TYR A 38 -6.09 -17.84 8.72
C TYR A 38 -7.22 -16.84 8.44
N LYS A 39 -8.34 -17.33 7.89
CA LYS A 39 -9.42 -16.47 7.38
C LYS A 39 -10.04 -15.53 8.43
N SER A 40 -9.93 -15.84 9.72
CA SER A 40 -10.35 -14.95 10.81
C SER A 40 -9.52 -13.66 10.90
N LEU A 41 -8.31 -13.63 10.33
CA LEU A 41 -7.44 -12.46 10.29
C LEU A 41 -7.65 -11.58 9.05
N ILE A 42 -8.55 -11.94 8.13
CA ILE A 42 -8.84 -11.15 6.92
C ILE A 42 -9.25 -9.70 7.24
N PRO A 43 -10.13 -9.42 8.24
CA PRO A 43 -10.47 -8.04 8.59
C PRO A 43 -9.25 -7.23 9.04
N LEU A 44 -8.34 -7.86 9.80
CA LEU A 44 -7.09 -7.22 10.23
C LEU A 44 -6.22 -6.85 9.02
N MET A 45 -6.15 -7.71 8.00
CA MET A 45 -5.37 -7.40 6.79
C MET A 45 -5.92 -6.19 6.04
N TYR A 46 -7.24 -6.05 5.91
CA TYR A 46 -7.84 -4.87 5.29
C TYR A 46 -7.64 -3.61 6.15
N ALA A 47 -7.72 -3.71 7.48
CA ALA A 47 -7.44 -2.59 8.38
C ALA A 47 -5.98 -2.09 8.24
N LEU A 48 -5.01 -3.01 8.19
CA LEU A 48 -3.60 -2.68 7.96
C LEU A 48 -3.38 -2.04 6.58
N LEU A 49 -4.06 -2.54 5.54
CA LEU A 49 -3.97 -1.97 4.19
C LEU A 49 -4.50 -0.53 4.14
N ILE A 50 -5.61 -0.25 4.83
CA ILE A 50 -6.17 1.10 4.96
C ILE A 50 -5.19 2.02 5.67
N LEU A 51 -4.62 1.59 6.81
CA LEU A 51 -3.66 2.37 7.58
C LEU A 51 -2.41 2.70 6.77
N GLU A 52 -1.88 1.71 6.04
CA GLU A 52 -0.72 1.88 5.15
C GLU A 52 -1.02 2.88 4.05
N THR A 53 -2.18 2.76 3.39
CA THR A 53 -2.60 3.64 2.29
C THR A 53 -2.80 5.08 2.79
N LEU A 54 -3.45 5.27 3.95
CA LEU A 54 -3.62 6.58 4.57
C LEU A 54 -2.28 7.21 4.96
N GLY A 55 -1.39 6.43 5.57
CA GLY A 55 -0.03 6.88 5.90
C GLY A 55 0.72 7.34 4.65
N ARG A 56 0.66 6.57 3.56
CA ARG A 56 1.26 6.93 2.27
C ARG A 56 0.69 8.23 1.70
N MET A 57 -0.63 8.40 1.71
CA MET A 57 -1.27 9.63 1.23
C MET A 57 -0.90 10.83 2.10
N MET A 58 -0.84 10.64 3.42
CA MET A 58 -0.40 11.67 4.37
C MET A 58 1.04 12.10 4.11
N ILE A 59 1.97 11.17 3.89
CA ILE A 59 3.36 11.49 3.51
C ILE A 59 3.39 12.20 2.15
N GLY A 60 2.55 11.80 1.19
CA GLY A 60 2.42 12.49 -0.10
C GLY A 60 1.97 13.95 0.02
N ILE A 61 1.23 14.30 1.08
CA ILE A 61 0.83 15.68 1.38
C ILE A 61 1.94 16.43 2.15
N ILE A 62 2.53 15.79 3.17
CA ILE A 62 3.57 16.40 4.02
C ILE A 62 4.86 16.64 3.24
N LYS A 63 5.24 15.72 2.37
CA LYS A 63 6.45 15.78 1.55
C LYS A 63 6.11 15.51 0.09
N PRO A 64 5.50 16.50 -0.60
CA PRO A 64 5.08 16.34 -1.98
C PRO A 64 6.27 15.96 -2.87
N PRO A 65 6.17 14.88 -3.65
CA PRO A 65 7.26 14.48 -4.51
C PRO A 65 7.38 15.45 -5.70
N ILE A 66 8.60 15.89 -6.00
CA ILE A 66 8.87 16.72 -7.18
C ILE A 66 8.89 15.79 -8.39
N LEU A 67 7.78 15.74 -9.13
CA LEU A 67 7.59 14.83 -10.26
C LEU A 67 7.15 15.59 -11.50
N GLN A 68 7.56 15.11 -12.68
CA GLN A 68 7.11 15.66 -13.95
C GLN A 68 5.63 15.35 -14.25
N SER A 69 5.08 14.32 -13.61
CA SER A 69 3.67 13.94 -13.68
C SER A 69 3.28 13.12 -12.45
N THR A 70 1.99 13.06 -12.13
CA THR A 70 1.50 12.20 -11.03
C THR A 70 1.79 10.74 -11.36
N PRO A 71 2.52 10.02 -10.49
CA PRO A 71 2.93 8.67 -10.77
C PRO A 71 1.72 7.73 -10.63
N PRO A 72 1.72 6.57 -11.33
CA PRO A 72 0.60 5.62 -11.30
C PRO A 72 0.19 5.20 -9.89
N GLY A 73 1.17 5.08 -8.98
CA GLY A 73 0.94 4.73 -7.58
C GLY A 73 0.16 5.80 -6.79
N GLY A 74 0.19 7.06 -7.20
CA GLY A 74 -0.63 8.12 -6.61
C GLY A 74 -2.12 7.90 -6.88
N TYR A 75 -2.47 7.57 -8.12
CA TYR A 75 -3.85 7.23 -8.51
C TYR A 75 -4.31 5.91 -7.90
N ALA A 76 -3.43 4.91 -7.80
CA ALA A 76 -3.75 3.63 -7.21
C ALA A 76 -4.27 3.76 -5.77
N ASN A 77 -3.71 4.67 -4.96
CA ASN A 77 -4.16 4.88 -3.57
C ASN A 77 -5.63 5.32 -3.48
N TRP A 78 -6.05 6.19 -4.40
CA TRP A 78 -7.43 6.69 -4.45
C TRP A 78 -8.44 5.62 -4.82
N ILE A 79 -8.03 4.59 -5.55
CA ILE A 79 -8.87 3.44 -5.89
C ILE A 79 -8.80 2.39 -4.77
N LEU A 80 -7.60 2.14 -4.24
CA LEU A 80 -7.34 1.10 -3.26
C LEU A 80 -8.00 1.38 -1.91
N LEU A 81 -7.98 2.64 -1.45
CA LEU A 81 -8.57 3.02 -0.17
C LEU A 81 -10.07 2.70 -0.09
N PRO A 82 -10.95 3.19 -0.99
CA PRO A 82 -12.38 2.88 -0.93
C PRO A 82 -12.65 1.39 -1.11
N LEU A 83 -11.89 0.70 -1.97
CA LEU A 83 -11.99 -0.74 -2.15
C LEU A 83 -11.66 -1.51 -0.85
N ALA A 84 -10.59 -1.14 -0.17
CA ALA A 84 -10.17 -1.77 1.08
C ALA A 84 -11.20 -1.52 2.21
N ILE A 85 -11.77 -0.31 2.30
CA ILE A 85 -12.86 0.01 3.25
C ILE A 85 -14.09 -0.86 2.97
N PHE A 86 -14.48 -0.98 1.70
CA PHE A 86 -15.61 -1.81 1.31
C PHE A 86 -15.39 -3.29 1.63
N MET A 87 -14.20 -3.81 1.32
CA MET A 87 -13.85 -5.20 1.65
C MET A 87 -13.74 -5.46 3.15
N LEU A 88 -13.24 -4.50 3.93
CA LEU A 88 -13.26 -4.58 5.39
C LEU A 88 -14.69 -4.74 5.90
N TYR A 89 -15.60 -3.89 5.43
CA TYR A 89 -17.02 -3.96 5.78
C TYR A 89 -17.62 -5.34 5.49
N LEU A 90 -17.38 -5.88 4.28
CA LEU A 90 -17.86 -7.21 3.91
C LEU A 90 -17.27 -8.33 4.78
N SER A 91 -15.97 -8.25 5.10
CA SER A 91 -15.29 -9.25 5.93
C SER A 91 -15.81 -9.27 7.38
N LEU A 92 -16.16 -8.10 7.92
CA LEU A 92 -16.74 -7.98 9.26
C LEU A 92 -18.18 -8.51 9.31
N LYS A 93 -18.97 -8.28 8.25
CA LYS A 93 -20.33 -8.82 8.16
C LYS A 93 -20.32 -10.36 8.15
N LYS A 94 -19.48 -10.96 7.30
CA LYS A 94 -19.36 -12.42 7.20
C LYS A 94 -18.92 -13.12 8.49
N THR A 95 -18.20 -12.42 9.36
CA THR A 95 -17.76 -12.99 10.65
C THR A 95 -18.89 -13.01 11.69
N ARG A 96 -19.95 -12.21 11.50
CA ARG A 96 -21.08 -12.09 12.44
C ARG A 96 -22.27 -12.99 12.11
N ASP A 97 -22.31 -13.54 10.90
CA ASP A 97 -23.30 -14.53 10.42
C ASP A 97 -22.78 -15.95 10.69
#